data_AF-A0A0G1L2D3-F1
#
_entry.id   AF-A0A0G1L2D3-F1
#
_cell.length_a   1.000
_cell.length_b   1.000
_cell.length_c   1.000
_cell.angle_alpha   90.00
_cell.angle_beta   90.00
_cell.angle_gamma   90.00
#
_symmetry.space_group_name_H-M   'P 1'
#
loop_
_entity.id
_entity.type
_entity.pdbx_description
1 polymer ?
#
loop_
_entity_poly.entity_id
_entity_poly.type
_entity_poly.pdbx_seq_one_letter_code
_entity_poly.pdbx_strand_id
1 'polypeptide(L)'
;MTRKWWIIVGIIVLAALWLGGTYNGLVKRNEAINGQWAQVETQYQRRFDLIPNLVNSVKGIMAQEQKVFGDLAEARTRYAGASSPEAKVRAANDVESALGRLLVIVENYPQLRSSETVQTLMIQLEGTENRISVERGRYNDAVKDYTVRIKRFPTNIVAGLFGFDERSYFQSQSGAENAPTVTF
;
A
#
# COMPACT_ATOMS: atom_id res chain seq x y z
N MET A 1 -59.33 11.71 1.17
CA MET A 1 -57.91 12.14 1.24
C MET A 1 -56.97 11.15 1.93
N THR A 2 -57.46 10.24 2.79
CA THR A 2 -56.61 9.44 3.69
C THR A 2 -55.75 8.37 3.02
N ARG A 3 -56.26 7.63 2.03
CA ARG A 3 -55.51 6.51 1.41
C ARG A 3 -54.28 6.93 0.60
N LYS A 4 -54.34 8.05 -0.14
CA LYS A 4 -53.22 8.55 -0.95
C LYS A 4 -52.06 9.04 -0.09
N TRP A 5 -52.34 9.58 1.09
CA TRP A 5 -51.33 10.06 2.03
C TRP A 5 -50.51 8.91 2.64
N TRP A 6 -51.14 7.80 3.01
CA TRP A 6 -50.44 6.60 3.48
C TRP A 6 -49.48 6.00 2.44
N ILE A 7 -49.82 6.08 1.15
CA ILE A 7 -48.94 5.64 0.06
C ILE A 7 -47.68 6.53 0.00
N ILE A 8 -47.85 7.85 0.09
CA ILE A 8 -46.73 8.79 0.09
C ILE A 8 -45.83 8.57 1.30
N VAL A 9 -46.40 8.43 2.50
CA VAL A 9 -45.65 8.13 3.72
C VAL A 9 -44.89 6.81 3.60
N GLY A 10 -45.52 5.76 3.07
CA GLY A 10 -44.88 4.47 2.83
C GLY A 10 -43.67 4.57 1.88
N ILE A 11 -43.80 5.32 0.79
CA ILE A 11 -42.69 5.55 -0.17
C ILE A 11 -41.53 6.29 0.51
N ILE A 12 -41.82 7.33 1.29
CA ILE A 12 -40.79 8.10 2.01
C ILE A 12 -40.05 7.21 3.00
N VAL A 13 -40.77 6.39 3.77
CA VAL A 13 -40.16 5.46 4.74
C VAL A 13 -39.25 4.45 4.03
N LEU A 14 -39.70 3.87 2.91
CA LEU A 14 -38.89 2.95 2.12
C LEU A 14 -37.63 3.62 1.54
N ALA A 15 -37.76 4.84 1.04
CA ALA A 15 -36.63 5.61 0.54
C ALA A 15 -35.61 5.93 1.64
N ALA A 16 -36.07 6.32 2.83
CA ALA A 16 -35.22 6.60 3.99
C ALA A 16 -34.48 5.34 4.47
N LEU A 17 -35.17 4.20 4.56
CA LEU A 17 -34.54 2.92 4.93
C LEU A 17 -33.50 2.48 3.91
N TRP A 18 -33.79 2.61 2.61
CA TRP A 18 -32.85 2.32 1.54
C TRP A 18 -31.61 3.22 1.59
N LEU A 19 -31.81 4.53 1.80
CA LEU A 19 -30.73 5.51 1.89
C LEU A 19 -29.83 5.23 3.09
N GLY A 20 -30.40 4.97 4.28
CA GLY A 20 -29.64 4.63 5.48
C GLY A 20 -28.86 3.33 5.34
N GLY A 21 -29.47 2.29 4.77
CA GLY A 21 -28.79 1.02 4.50
C GLY A 21 -27.63 1.16 3.50
N THR A 22 -27.83 1.96 2.45
CA THR A 22 -26.80 2.23 1.45
C THR A 22 -25.64 3.03 2.02
N TYR A 23 -25.93 4.11 2.76
CA TYR A 23 -24.93 4.93 3.46
C TYR A 23 -24.06 4.08 4.39
N ASN A 24 -24.68 3.30 5.29
CA ASN A 24 -23.93 2.43 6.21
C ASN A 24 -23.09 1.38 5.47
N GLY A 25 -23.59 0.88 4.34
CA GLY A 25 -22.86 -0.05 3.47
C GLY A 25 -21.65 0.56 2.78
N LEU A 26 -21.69 1.87 2.46
CA LEU A 26 -20.55 2.61 1.91
C LEU A 26 -19.53 2.95 3.01
N VAL A 27 -19.98 3.43 4.18
CA VAL A 27 -19.10 3.67 5.35
C VAL A 27 -18.32 2.42 5.70
N LYS A 28 -18.98 1.26 5.79
CA LYS A 28 -18.32 -0.02 6.10
C LYS A 28 -17.22 -0.37 5.10
N ARG A 29 -17.44 -0.13 3.80
CA ARG A 29 -16.44 -0.41 2.75
C ARG A 29 -15.29 0.59 2.80
N ASN A 30 -15.59 1.85 3.05
CA ASN A 30 -14.57 2.88 3.22
C ASN A 30 -13.65 2.56 4.40
N GLU A 31 -14.20 2.11 5.53
CA GLU A 31 -13.40 1.67 6.67
C GLU A 31 -12.64 0.36 6.40
N ALA A 32 -13.18 -0.55 5.60
CA ALA A 32 -12.45 -1.74 5.18
C ALA A 32 -11.20 -1.38 4.35
N ILE A 33 -11.28 -0.36 3.49
CA ILE A 33 -10.11 0.16 2.75
C ILE A 33 -9.09 0.77 3.71
N ASN A 34 -9.52 1.59 4.68
CA ASN A 34 -8.63 2.16 5.71
C ASN A 34 -7.92 1.05 6.51
N GLY A 35 -8.67 0.03 6.93
CA GLY A 35 -8.12 -1.12 7.65
C GLY A 35 -7.10 -1.89 6.81
N GLN A 36 -7.38 -2.11 5.52
CA GLN A 36 -6.46 -2.79 4.63
C GLN A 36 -5.21 -1.94 4.34
N TRP A 37 -5.33 -0.62 4.26
CA TRP A 37 -4.19 0.29 4.16
C TRP A 37 -3.28 0.17 5.39
N ALA A 38 -3.84 0.13 6.60
CA ALA A 38 -3.08 -0.05 7.83
C ALA A 38 -2.29 -1.38 7.86
N GLN A 39 -2.84 -2.44 7.25
CA GLN A 39 -2.11 -3.71 7.08
C GLN A 39 -0.89 -3.55 6.16
N VAL A 40 -1.04 -2.83 5.04
CA VAL A 40 0.07 -2.51 4.14
C VAL A 40 1.16 -1.71 4.87
N GLU A 41 0.77 -0.67 5.61
CA GLU A 41 1.71 0.14 6.41
C GLU A 41 2.46 -0.69 7.46
N THR A 42 1.79 -1.64 8.10
CA THR A 42 2.41 -2.54 9.07
C THR A 42 3.52 -3.38 8.42
N GLN A 43 3.31 -3.88 7.21
CA GLN A 43 4.36 -4.64 6.49
C GLN A 43 5.52 -3.74 6.06
N TYR A 44 5.24 -2.51 5.60
CA TYR A 44 6.29 -1.54 5.30
C TYR A 44 7.12 -1.18 6.52
N GLN A 45 6.47 -0.91 7.65
CA GLN A 45 7.15 -0.62 8.92
C GLN A 45 8.11 -1.75 9.29
N ARG A 46 7.66 -3.00 9.23
CA ARG A 46 8.50 -4.17 9.46
C ARG A 46 9.72 -4.20 8.53
N ARG A 47 9.55 -3.90 7.24
CA ARG A 47 10.67 -3.84 6.27
C ARG A 47 11.68 -2.79 6.71
N PHE A 48 11.22 -1.63 7.16
CA PHE A 48 12.10 -0.54 7.59
C PHE A 48 12.77 -0.78 8.92
N ASP A 49 12.17 -1.55 9.82
CA ASP A 49 12.78 -1.93 11.09
C ASP A 49 13.94 -2.92 10.91
N LEU A 50 13.96 -3.67 9.80
CA LEU A 50 15.06 -4.58 9.45
C LEU A 50 16.26 -3.86 8.81
N ILE A 51 16.03 -2.71 8.17
CA ILE A 51 17.08 -1.97 7.43
C ILE A 51 18.27 -1.57 8.33
N PRO A 52 18.10 -0.98 9.53
CA PRO A 52 19.23 -0.62 10.38
C PRO A 52 20.13 -1.80 10.73
N ASN A 53 19.52 -2.96 11.01
CA ASN A 53 20.27 -4.18 11.31
C ASN A 53 21.06 -4.64 10.08
N LEU A 54 20.44 -4.64 8.90
CA LEU A 54 21.13 -5.00 7.66
C LEU A 54 22.29 -4.04 7.36
N VAL A 55 22.06 -2.74 7.47
CA VAL A 55 23.08 -1.70 7.27
C VAL A 55 24.25 -1.90 8.24
N ASN A 56 23.98 -2.16 9.51
CA ASN A 56 25.03 -2.38 10.51
C ASN A 56 25.82 -3.67 10.24
N SER A 57 25.15 -4.76 9.87
CA SER A 57 25.81 -6.02 9.50
C SER A 57 26.71 -5.86 8.28
N VAL A 58 26.23 -5.16 7.24
CA VAL A 58 27.05 -4.89 6.05
C VAL A 58 28.22 -3.98 6.40
N LYS A 59 28.01 -2.91 7.18
CA LYS A 59 29.08 -2.00 7.64
C LYS A 59 30.16 -2.71 8.46
N GLY A 60 29.78 -3.68 9.29
CA GLY A 60 30.71 -4.47 10.09
C GLY A 60 31.65 -5.34 9.27
N ILE A 61 31.25 -5.69 8.04
CA ILE A 61 32.06 -6.47 7.10
C ILE A 61 32.74 -5.55 6.07
N MET A 62 32.07 -4.47 5.66
CA MET A 62 32.49 -3.57 4.58
C MET A 62 32.10 -2.11 4.83
N ALA A 63 33.11 -1.25 4.99
CA ALA A 63 32.90 0.17 5.28
C ALA A 63 32.77 1.08 4.03
N GLN A 64 33.12 0.58 2.84
CA GLN A 64 33.32 1.42 1.63
C GLN A 64 32.01 1.88 0.95
N GLU A 65 30.89 1.18 1.18
CA GLU A 65 29.61 1.45 0.48
C GLU A 65 28.76 2.51 1.19
N GLN A 66 29.34 3.66 1.56
CA GLN A 66 28.63 4.67 2.35
C GLN A 66 27.42 5.28 1.63
N LYS A 67 27.49 5.37 0.29
CA LYS A 67 26.40 5.93 -0.51
C LYS A 67 25.11 5.11 -0.38
N VAL A 68 25.17 3.78 -0.45
CA VAL A 68 23.95 2.95 -0.38
C VAL A 68 23.28 3.06 0.99
N PHE A 69 24.07 3.20 2.06
CA PHE A 69 23.53 3.38 3.41
C PHE A 69 22.87 4.74 3.58
N GLY A 70 23.44 5.79 2.97
CA GLY A 70 22.83 7.13 2.91
C GLY A 70 21.50 7.10 2.17
N ASP A 71 21.47 6.52 0.97
CA ASP A 71 20.25 6.35 0.16
C ASP A 71 19.15 5.62 0.95
N LEU A 72 19.49 4.53 1.66
CA LEU A 72 18.56 3.75 2.49
C LEU A 72 18.02 4.54 3.69
N ALA A 73 18.90 5.27 4.39
CA ALA A 73 18.51 6.09 5.53
C ALA A 73 17.59 7.24 5.10
N GLU A 74 17.92 7.90 3.99
CA GLU A 74 17.12 8.98 3.43
C GLU A 74 15.75 8.49 2.96
N ALA A 75 15.70 7.36 2.24
CA ALA A 75 14.44 6.77 1.78
C ALA A 75 13.52 6.37 2.96
N ARG A 76 14.09 5.83 4.05
CA ARG A 76 13.34 5.54 5.28
C ARG A 76 12.78 6.82 5.93
N THR A 77 13.59 7.88 6.01
CA THR A 77 13.14 9.18 6.54
C THR A 77 12.02 9.77 5.68
N ARG A 78 12.14 9.69 4.34
CA ARG A 78 11.08 10.13 3.42
C ARG A 78 9.78 9.38 3.65
N TYR A 79 9.83 8.06 3.86
CA TYR A 79 8.62 7.29 4.17
C TYR A 79 8.01 7.72 5.50
N ALA A 80 8.83 7.86 6.54
CA ALA A 80 8.36 8.27 7.87
C ALA A 80 7.71 9.67 7.87
N GLY A 81 8.23 10.59 7.02
CA GLY A 81 7.68 11.94 6.85
C GLY A 81 6.50 12.05 5.87
N ALA A 82 6.17 10.99 5.14
CA ALA A 82 5.09 11.03 4.16
C ALA A 82 3.71 10.96 4.83
N SER A 83 2.86 11.97 4.56
CA SER A 83 1.55 12.13 5.19
C SER A 83 0.38 11.60 4.37
N SER A 84 0.54 11.42 3.06
CA SER A 84 -0.51 10.86 2.19
C SER A 84 -0.19 9.42 1.76
N PRO A 85 -1.20 8.59 1.49
CA PRO A 85 -1.00 7.26 0.93
C PRO A 85 -0.11 7.25 -0.31
N GLU A 86 -0.34 8.17 -1.25
CA GLU A 86 0.44 8.31 -2.48
C GLU A 86 1.90 8.68 -2.20
N ALA A 87 2.14 9.58 -1.24
CA ALA A 87 3.49 9.93 -0.83
C ALA A 87 4.21 8.75 -0.17
N LYS A 88 3.50 7.96 0.64
CA LYS A 88 4.03 6.72 1.24
C LYS A 88 4.35 5.67 0.19
N VAL A 89 3.50 5.50 -0.84
CA VAL A 89 3.78 4.60 -1.98
C VAL A 89 5.06 5.01 -2.69
N ARG A 90 5.22 6.30 -3.01
CA ARG A 90 6.43 6.80 -3.69
C ARG A 90 7.68 6.55 -2.83
N ALA A 91 7.63 6.91 -1.56
CA ALA A 91 8.77 6.70 -0.65
C ALA A 91 9.10 5.22 -0.44
N ALA A 92 8.09 4.34 -0.42
CA ALA A 92 8.29 2.89 -0.35
C ALA A 92 9.06 2.34 -1.57
N ASN A 93 8.72 2.83 -2.77
CA ASN A 93 9.43 2.46 -4.00
C ASN A 93 10.89 2.95 -3.99
N ASP A 94 11.17 4.13 -3.39
CA ASP A 94 12.55 4.60 -3.22
C ASP A 94 13.37 3.64 -2.35
N VAL A 95 12.78 3.12 -1.27
CA VAL A 95 13.44 2.11 -0.42
C VAL A 95 13.66 0.81 -1.19
N GLU A 96 12.70 0.40 -2.02
CA GLU A 96 12.82 -0.84 -2.82
C GLU A 96 13.97 -0.73 -3.82
N SER A 97 14.07 0.42 -4.50
CA SER A 97 15.18 0.74 -5.40
C SER A 97 16.53 0.72 -4.67
N ALA A 98 16.60 1.28 -3.45
CA ALA A 98 17.83 1.28 -2.66
C ALA A 98 18.21 -0.13 -2.16
N LEU A 99 17.23 -0.95 -1.76
CA LEU A 99 17.46 -2.36 -1.42
C LEU A 99 17.94 -3.17 -2.62
N GLY A 100 17.40 -2.92 -3.82
CA GLY A 100 17.89 -3.54 -5.06
C GLY A 100 19.37 -3.25 -5.31
N ARG A 101 19.80 -1.99 -5.12
CA ARG A 101 21.24 -1.62 -5.20
C ARG A 101 22.09 -2.35 -4.16
N LEU A 102 21.58 -2.49 -2.93
CA LEU A 102 22.27 -3.22 -1.87
C LEU A 102 22.41 -4.71 -2.19
N LEU A 103 21.41 -5.33 -2.81
CA LEU A 103 21.48 -6.73 -3.23
C LEU A 103 22.59 -6.94 -4.28
N VAL A 104 22.70 -6.04 -5.26
CA VAL A 104 23.80 -6.07 -6.26
C VAL A 104 25.17 -5.95 -5.57
N ILE A 105 25.30 -5.09 -4.56
CA ILE A 105 26.51 -5.00 -3.75
C ILE A 105 26.81 -6.34 -3.08
N VAL A 106 25.82 -6.94 -2.39
CA VAL A 106 26.00 -8.23 -1.72
C VAL A 106 26.48 -9.30 -2.71
N GLU A 107 25.92 -9.37 -3.91
CA GLU A 107 26.32 -10.34 -4.94
C GLU A 107 27.79 -10.19 -5.35
N ASN A 108 28.26 -8.95 -5.50
CA ASN A 108 29.62 -8.61 -5.91
C ASN A 108 30.69 -8.85 -4.83
N TYR A 109 30.30 -9.00 -3.56
CA TYR A 109 31.21 -9.17 -2.44
C TYR A 109 31.04 -10.53 -1.75
N PRO A 110 31.91 -11.52 -2.03
CA PRO A 110 31.80 -12.88 -1.46
C PRO A 110 31.68 -12.91 0.06
N GLN A 111 32.38 -12.04 0.78
CA GLN A 111 32.33 -11.94 2.23
C GLN A 111 30.95 -11.57 2.78
N LEU A 112 30.16 -10.76 2.05
CA LEU A 112 28.78 -10.45 2.42
C LEU A 112 27.87 -11.63 2.13
N ARG A 113 28.06 -12.29 0.96
CA ARG A 113 27.36 -13.52 0.63
C ARG A 113 27.61 -14.63 1.64
N SER A 114 28.80 -14.74 2.21
CA SER A 114 29.13 -15.76 3.20
C SER A 114 28.61 -15.44 4.61
N SER A 115 28.10 -14.24 4.86
CA SER A 115 27.61 -13.85 6.18
C SER A 115 26.20 -14.38 6.42
N GLU A 116 26.08 -15.30 7.38
CA GLU A 116 24.78 -15.85 7.81
C GLU A 116 23.80 -14.76 8.27
N THR A 117 24.29 -13.74 8.99
CA THR A 117 23.46 -12.61 9.43
C THR A 117 22.92 -11.80 8.25
N VAL A 118 23.76 -11.49 7.26
CA VAL A 118 23.33 -10.75 6.06
C VAL A 118 22.31 -11.57 5.27
N GLN A 119 22.58 -12.86 5.03
CA GLN A 119 21.63 -13.76 4.35
C GLN A 119 20.28 -13.83 5.08
N THR A 120 20.29 -13.97 6.40
CA THR A 120 19.07 -14.06 7.21
C THR A 120 18.22 -12.79 7.08
N LEU A 121 18.84 -11.62 7.16
CA LEU A 121 18.14 -10.34 7.02
C LEU A 121 17.59 -10.15 5.61
N MET A 122 18.32 -10.56 4.57
CA MET A 122 17.84 -10.52 3.19
C MET A 122 16.61 -11.43 2.99
N ILE A 123 16.63 -12.65 3.54
CA ILE A 123 15.48 -13.56 3.51
C ILE A 123 14.27 -12.94 4.24
N GLN A 124 14.48 -12.28 5.37
CA GLN A 124 13.40 -11.60 6.10
C GLN A 124 12.83 -10.42 5.32
N LEU A 125 13.67 -9.66 4.62
CA LEU A 125 13.25 -8.56 3.74
C LEU A 125 12.44 -9.07 2.56
N GLU A 126 12.91 -10.12 1.87
CA GLU A 126 12.18 -10.78 0.79
C GLU A 126 10.82 -11.29 1.27
N GLY A 127 10.79 -12.00 2.41
CA GLY A 127 9.55 -12.47 3.01
C GLY A 127 8.59 -11.33 3.39
N THR A 128 9.12 -10.15 3.72
CA THR A 128 8.31 -8.95 3.98
C THR A 128 7.80 -8.34 2.67
N GLU A 129 8.61 -8.31 1.61
CA GLU A 129 8.19 -7.85 0.28
C GLU A 129 7.06 -8.69 -0.30
N ASN A 130 7.17 -10.02 -0.19
CA ASN A 130 6.11 -10.93 -0.61
C ASN A 130 4.79 -10.64 0.12
N ARG A 131 4.84 -10.32 1.42
CA ARG A 131 3.66 -9.91 2.20
C ARG A 131 3.13 -8.54 1.76
N ILE A 132 4.01 -7.57 1.52
CA ILE A 132 3.64 -6.25 1.00
C ILE A 132 2.87 -6.41 -0.32
N SER A 133 3.38 -7.21 -1.24
CA SER A 133 2.73 -7.48 -2.54
C SER A 133 1.31 -8.05 -2.35
N VAL A 134 1.15 -9.03 -1.46
CA VAL A 134 -0.17 -9.61 -1.14
C VAL A 134 -1.12 -8.57 -0.52
N GLU A 135 -0.66 -7.79 0.46
CA GLU A 135 -1.52 -6.80 1.12
C GLU A 135 -1.87 -5.62 0.20
N ARG A 136 -0.98 -5.25 -0.73
CA ARG A 136 -1.27 -4.27 -1.80
C ARG A 136 -2.34 -4.79 -2.76
N GLY A 137 -2.28 -6.08 -3.12
CA GLY A 137 -3.32 -6.73 -3.91
C GLY A 137 -4.69 -6.66 -3.23
N ARG A 138 -4.76 -7.05 -1.95
CA ARG A 138 -5.99 -6.96 -1.15
C ARG A 138 -6.51 -5.54 -1.00
N TYR A 139 -5.63 -4.55 -0.84
CA TYR A 139 -6.01 -3.14 -0.83
C TYR A 139 -6.67 -2.73 -2.16
N ASN A 140 -6.03 -3.07 -3.28
CA ASN A 140 -6.57 -2.77 -4.61
C ASN A 140 -7.92 -3.45 -4.86
N ASP A 141 -8.11 -4.68 -4.38
CA ASP A 141 -9.40 -5.37 -4.48
C ASP A 141 -10.50 -4.67 -3.65
N ALA A 142 -10.17 -4.21 -2.43
CA ALA A 142 -11.10 -3.44 -1.60
C ALA A 142 -11.48 -2.10 -2.26
N VAL A 143 -10.49 -1.38 -2.79
CA VAL A 143 -10.70 -0.14 -3.57
C VAL A 143 -11.57 -0.39 -4.78
N LYS A 144 -11.37 -1.51 -5.49
CA LYS A 144 -12.18 -1.91 -6.64
C LYS A 144 -13.63 -2.19 -6.26
N ASP A 145 -13.90 -3.01 -5.24
CA ASP A 145 -15.27 -3.29 -4.78
C ASP A 145 -16.01 -2.01 -4.42
N TYR A 146 -15.37 -1.15 -3.64
CA TYR A 146 -15.91 0.14 -3.25
C TYR A 146 -16.17 1.06 -4.46
N THR A 147 -15.21 1.18 -5.38
CA THR A 147 -15.32 2.01 -6.59
C THR A 147 -16.49 1.56 -7.47
N VAL A 148 -16.63 0.25 -7.68
CA VAL A 148 -17.79 -0.31 -8.41
C VAL A 148 -19.09 0.03 -7.68
N ARG A 149 -19.11 -0.02 -6.34
CA ARG A 149 -20.30 0.24 -5.55
C ARG A 149 -20.73 1.71 -5.63
N ILE A 150 -19.81 2.67 -5.52
CA ILE A 150 -20.15 4.11 -5.62
C ILE A 150 -20.53 4.53 -7.05
N LYS A 151 -20.06 3.82 -8.08
CA LYS A 151 -20.44 4.10 -9.48
C LYS A 151 -21.76 3.48 -9.92
N ARG A 152 -22.26 2.47 -9.20
CA ARG A 152 -23.43 1.69 -9.60
C ARG A 152 -24.74 2.35 -9.15
N PHE A 153 -25.69 2.50 -10.08
CA PHE A 153 -27.06 2.90 -9.74
C PHE A 153 -27.79 1.81 -8.92
N PRO A 154 -28.57 2.16 -7.88
CA PRO A 154 -28.87 3.52 -7.39
C PRO A 154 -27.89 4.09 -6.36
N THR A 155 -26.86 3.35 -5.97
CA THR A 155 -25.88 3.75 -4.94
C THR A 155 -25.13 5.04 -5.29
N ASN A 156 -24.88 5.31 -6.57
CA ASN A 156 -24.21 6.52 -7.03
C ASN A 156 -24.90 7.83 -6.61
N ILE A 157 -26.22 7.82 -6.43
CA ILE A 157 -26.96 8.98 -5.92
C ILE A 157 -26.58 9.26 -4.46
N VAL A 158 -26.54 8.21 -3.64
CA VAL A 158 -26.13 8.30 -2.23
C VAL A 158 -24.66 8.68 -2.14
N ALA A 159 -23.82 8.09 -2.99
CA ALA A 159 -22.39 8.42 -3.02
C ALA A 159 -22.16 9.91 -3.32
N GLY A 160 -22.81 10.46 -4.37
CA GLY A 160 -22.70 11.87 -4.71
C GLY A 160 -23.31 12.81 -3.67
N LEU A 161 -24.41 12.42 -3.02
CA LEU A 161 -25.07 13.25 -2.00
C LEU A 161 -24.23 13.37 -0.71
N PHE A 162 -23.51 12.31 -0.34
CA PHE A 162 -22.75 12.24 0.92
C PHE A 162 -21.23 12.33 0.74
N GLY A 163 -20.73 12.60 -0.47
CA GLY A 163 -19.29 12.80 -0.71
C GLY A 163 -18.46 11.52 -0.62
N PHE A 164 -19.00 10.38 -1.03
CA PHE A 164 -18.21 9.15 -1.16
C PHE A 164 -17.44 9.16 -2.48
N ASP A 165 -16.19 9.64 -2.41
CA ASP A 165 -15.29 9.74 -3.56
C ASP A 165 -14.49 8.46 -3.80
N GLU A 166 -13.93 8.33 -5.00
CA GLU A 166 -13.01 7.25 -5.37
C GLU A 166 -11.74 7.26 -4.51
N ARG A 167 -11.19 6.06 -4.27
CA ARG A 167 -9.90 5.89 -3.59
C ARG A 167 -8.83 5.54 -4.62
N SER A 168 -7.62 6.06 -4.43
CA SER A 168 -6.46 5.74 -5.26
C SER A 168 -6.08 4.26 -5.14
N TYR A 169 -5.75 3.62 -6.26
CA TYR A 169 -5.13 2.30 -6.24
C TYR A 169 -3.66 2.40 -5.84
N PHE A 170 -3.12 1.33 -5.27
CA PHE A 170 -1.71 1.10 -5.13
C PHE A 170 -1.12 0.75 -6.51
N GLN A 171 -0.62 1.76 -7.23
CA GLN A 171 0.09 1.57 -8.49
C GLN A 171 1.58 1.30 -8.23
N SER A 172 2.16 0.31 -8.92
CA SER A 172 3.62 0.26 -9.11
C SER A 172 4.02 1.47 -9.96
N GLN A 173 5.18 2.07 -9.69
CA GLN A 173 5.67 3.20 -10.48
C GLN A 173 5.59 2.90 -11.99
N SER A 174 5.15 3.89 -12.76
CA SER A 174 5.32 3.94 -14.21
C SER A 174 6.80 3.75 -14.54
N GLY A 175 7.14 2.59 -15.12
CA GLY A 175 8.52 2.16 -15.37
C GLY A 175 8.73 0.65 -15.31
N ALA A 176 7.90 -0.08 -14.54
CA ALA A 176 7.87 -1.56 -14.55
C ALA A 176 7.42 -2.16 -15.90
N GLU A 177 6.85 -1.33 -16.78
CA GLU A 177 6.43 -1.69 -18.13
C GLU A 177 7.62 -1.77 -19.11
N ASN A 178 8.76 -1.17 -18.76
CA ASN A 178 10.00 -1.28 -19.52
C ASN A 178 10.86 -2.40 -18.91
N ALA A 179 10.50 -3.65 -19.18
CA ALA A 179 11.43 -4.75 -18.94
C ALA A 179 12.75 -4.43 -19.67
N PRO A 180 13.93 -4.52 -19.01
CA PRO A 180 15.19 -4.28 -19.69
C PRO A 180 15.33 -5.30 -20.82
N THR A 181 15.46 -4.82 -22.06
CA THR A 181 15.81 -5.66 -23.20
C THR A 181 17.20 -6.23 -22.94
N VAL A 182 17.26 -7.52 -22.60
CA VAL A 182 18.51 -8.28 -22.52
C VAL A 182 19.04 -8.41 -23.95
N THR A 183 19.99 -7.56 -24.32
CA THR A 183 20.85 -7.78 -25.48
C THR A 183 21.99 -8.68 -25.06
N PHE A 184 22.07 -9.87 -25.66
CA PHE A 184 23.25 -10.73 -25.63
C PHE A 184 24.41 -10.10 -26.41
#